data_AF-A0A6P8QGU0-F1
#
_entry.id   AF-A0A6P8QGU0-F1
#
_cell.length_a   1.000
_cell.length_b   1.000
_cell.length_c   1.000
_cell.angle_alpha   90.00
_cell.angle_beta   90.00
_cell.angle_gamma   90.00
#
_symmetry.space_group_name_H-M   'P 1'
#
loop_
_entity.id
_entity.type
_entity.pdbx_description
1 polymer ?
#
loop_
_entity_poly.entity_id
_entity_poly.type
_entity_poly.pdbx_seq_one_letter_code
_entity_poly.pdbx_strand_id
1 'polypeptide(L)'
;MMVSPLAVIPKKEPGKFRLIHNLSRPVGSSVNDGIPRDLCTVRYSSVDCALRLILRAGRGALLAKVDIESAFRLLPVHPQSYPLLGFRFDGAYFYDRCLPMGCSISCSYFEMFSSFLHWVVVQRAGLDAVVHYLDDFLFIGPADSDDCSRLKGAFESMAAEFGIPLARDKSEGPVSSLVFLGIELDSENLVTRLPVRSGAVRQYGSLAIPSFIGPARGPRCVLEVVILGWDIWASGYPGGGNGV
;
A
#
# COMPACT_ATOMS: atom_id res chain seq x y z
N MET A 1 -25.95 5.37 -17.60
CA MET A 1 -24.78 4.63 -17.10
C MET A 1 -23.55 5.20 -17.79
N MET A 2 -22.58 5.64 -17.02
CA MET A 2 -21.28 6.08 -17.50
C MET A 2 -20.45 4.87 -17.91
N VAL A 3 -19.69 5.00 -18.99
CA VAL A 3 -18.90 3.90 -19.54
C VAL A 3 -17.46 4.38 -19.69
N SER A 4 -16.57 3.83 -18.87
CA SER A 4 -15.17 4.17 -18.87
C SER A 4 -14.32 3.04 -19.50
N PRO A 5 -13.17 3.38 -20.11
CA PRO A 5 -12.33 2.38 -20.75
C PRO A 5 -11.62 1.51 -19.71
N LEU A 6 -11.30 0.29 -20.12
CA LEU A 6 -10.47 -0.64 -19.36
C LEU A 6 -9.03 -0.62 -19.89
N ALA A 7 -8.07 -0.75 -18.97
CA ALA A 7 -6.67 -1.00 -19.28
C ALA A 7 -6.20 -2.25 -18.53
N VAL A 8 -5.21 -2.94 -19.08
CA VAL A 8 -4.66 -4.16 -18.50
C VAL A 8 -3.14 -4.00 -18.38
N ILE A 9 -2.61 -4.24 -17.18
CA ILE A 9 -1.17 -4.15 -16.91
C ILE A 9 -0.65 -5.51 -16.46
N PRO A 10 0.41 -6.06 -17.07
CA PRO A 10 1.02 -7.29 -16.58
C PRO A 10 1.61 -7.10 -15.18
N LYS A 11 1.39 -8.08 -14.30
CA LYS A 11 2.10 -8.18 -13.02
C LYS A 11 3.50 -8.77 -13.27
N LYS A 12 4.35 -8.71 -12.25
CA LYS A 12 5.69 -9.35 -12.27
C LYS A 12 5.60 -10.86 -12.48
N GLU A 13 4.55 -11.46 -11.95
CA GLU A 13 4.26 -12.88 -12.14
C GLU A 13 3.72 -13.12 -13.56
N PRO A 14 4.35 -14.01 -14.34
CA PRO A 14 3.89 -14.35 -15.68
C PRO A 14 2.42 -14.80 -15.68
N GLY A 15 1.65 -14.29 -16.64
CA GLY A 15 0.24 -14.65 -16.81
C GLY A 15 -0.74 -13.99 -15.83
N LYS A 16 -0.26 -13.19 -14.86
CA LYS A 16 -1.14 -12.38 -14.01
C LYS A 16 -1.23 -10.95 -14.51
N PHE A 17 -2.43 -10.39 -14.48
CA PHE A 17 -2.71 -9.03 -14.93
C PHE A 17 -3.44 -8.21 -13.86
N ARG A 18 -3.30 -6.89 -13.93
CA ARG A 18 -4.10 -5.90 -13.20
C ARG A 18 -5.06 -5.26 -14.17
N LEU A 19 -6.35 -5.44 -13.93
CA LEU A 19 -7.38 -4.68 -14.62
C LEU A 19 -7.47 -3.30 -13.99
N ILE A 20 -7.44 -2.26 -14.81
CA ILE A 20 -7.60 -0.87 -14.39
C ILE A 20 -8.83 -0.30 -15.07
N HIS A 21 -9.74 0.20 -14.25
CA HIS A 21 -10.92 0.91 -14.70
C HIS A 21 -10.55 2.38 -14.82
N ASN A 22 -10.35 2.86 -16.04
CA ASN A 22 -9.84 4.22 -16.26
C ASN A 22 -10.95 5.27 -16.12
N LEU A 23 -11.24 5.59 -14.87
CA LEU A 23 -12.27 6.53 -14.44
C LEU A 23 -11.84 8.00 -14.55
N SER A 24 -10.66 8.26 -15.13
CA SER A 24 -10.13 9.58 -15.48
C SER A 24 -10.31 9.91 -16.97
N ARG A 25 -11.13 9.13 -17.69
CA ARG A 25 -11.44 9.33 -19.10
C ARG A 25 -12.96 9.33 -19.35
N PRO A 26 -13.45 10.17 -20.28
CA PRO A 26 -12.72 11.25 -20.98
C PRO A 26 -12.38 12.42 -20.05
N VAL A 27 -11.28 13.14 -20.32
CA VAL A 27 -10.83 14.25 -19.45
C VAL A 27 -11.86 15.37 -19.42
N GLY A 28 -12.12 15.93 -18.23
CA GLY A 28 -13.03 17.06 -18.02
C GLY A 28 -14.50 16.66 -17.90
N SER A 29 -14.82 15.37 -18.04
CA SER A 29 -16.18 14.83 -17.87
C SER A 29 -16.15 13.37 -17.39
N SER A 30 -15.05 12.94 -16.78
CA SER A 30 -14.89 11.60 -16.22
C SER A 30 -15.50 11.48 -14.83
N VAL A 31 -15.61 10.26 -14.31
CA VAL A 31 -16.10 10.02 -12.94
C VAL A 31 -15.20 10.72 -11.93
N ASN A 32 -13.88 10.62 -12.11
CA ASN A 32 -12.92 11.23 -11.20
C ASN A 32 -12.95 12.77 -11.24
N ASP A 33 -13.38 13.39 -12.35
CA ASP A 33 -13.55 14.84 -12.42
C ASP A 33 -14.70 15.34 -11.52
N GLY A 34 -15.68 14.49 -11.25
CA GLY A 34 -16.81 14.78 -10.36
C GLY A 34 -16.52 14.54 -8.87
N ILE A 35 -15.33 14.03 -8.52
CA ILE A 35 -14.97 13.71 -7.13
C ILE A 35 -14.11 14.86 -6.55
N PRO A 36 -14.55 15.50 -5.45
CA PRO A 36 -13.76 16.51 -4.77
C PRO A 36 -12.39 15.98 -4.32
N ARG A 37 -11.31 16.74 -4.58
CA ARG A 37 -9.93 16.30 -4.32
C ARG A 37 -9.60 16.14 -2.83
N ASP A 38 -10.27 16.89 -1.98
CA ASP A 38 -10.18 16.82 -0.52
C ASP A 38 -10.59 15.44 0.00
N LEU A 39 -11.58 14.79 -0.63
CA LEU A 39 -12.00 13.44 -0.26
C LEU A 39 -10.98 12.36 -0.68
N CYS A 40 -10.14 12.66 -1.68
CA CYS A 40 -9.13 11.74 -2.21
C CYS A 40 -7.78 11.86 -1.50
N THR A 41 -7.61 12.85 -0.63
CA THR A 41 -6.32 13.13 0.01
C THR A 41 -6.07 12.13 1.14
N VAL A 42 -4.96 11.39 1.05
CA VAL A 42 -4.57 10.39 2.04
C VAL A 42 -3.25 10.79 2.70
N ARG A 43 -3.11 10.51 4.00
CA ARG A 43 -1.85 10.69 4.74
C ARG A 43 -1.33 9.34 5.18
N TYR A 44 -0.36 8.81 4.44
CA TYR A 44 0.23 7.52 4.73
C TYR A 44 1.23 7.58 5.88
N SER A 45 1.42 6.45 6.57
CA SER A 45 2.55 6.27 7.47
C SER A 45 3.85 6.26 6.67
N SER A 46 4.86 7.02 7.10
CA SER A 46 6.17 7.02 6.44
C SER A 46 7.04 5.85 6.91
N VAL A 47 8.03 5.49 6.10
CA VAL A 47 9.09 4.56 6.50
C VAL A 47 9.80 5.04 7.77
N ASP A 48 9.89 6.36 7.99
CA ASP A 48 10.48 6.92 9.22
C ASP A 48 9.69 6.56 10.48
N CYS A 49 8.38 6.30 10.39
CA CYS A 49 7.61 5.75 11.50
C CYS A 49 8.09 4.34 11.87
N ALA A 50 8.26 3.47 10.86
CA ALA A 50 8.81 2.13 11.07
C ALA A 50 10.22 2.18 11.66
N LEU A 51 11.09 3.02 11.11
CA LEU A 51 12.46 3.19 11.61
C LEU A 51 12.50 3.66 13.07
N ARG A 52 11.65 4.60 13.46
CA ARG A 52 11.54 5.05 14.85
C ARG A 52 11.10 3.93 15.78
N LEU A 53 10.16 3.09 15.36
CA LEU A 53 9.71 1.94 16.15
C LEU A 53 10.80 0.87 16.26
N ILE A 54 11.55 0.58 15.19
CA ILE A 54 12.69 -0.33 15.22
C ILE A 54 13.75 0.16 16.21
N LEU A 55 14.12 1.45 16.16
CA LEU A 55 15.08 2.02 17.09
C LEU A 55 14.60 1.95 18.56
N ARG A 56 13.30 2.12 18.80
CA ARG A 56 12.70 2.00 20.14
C ARG A 56 12.69 0.55 20.64
N ALA A 57 12.43 -0.41 19.75
CA ALA A 57 12.46 -1.84 20.06
C ALA A 57 13.89 -2.35 20.29
N GLY A 58 14.90 -1.65 19.77
CA GLY A 58 16.30 -1.93 19.99
C GLY A 58 16.95 -2.74 18.87
N ARG A 59 18.25 -3.00 19.03
CA ARG A 59 19.01 -3.81 18.08
C ARG A 59 18.50 -5.25 18.08
N GLY A 60 18.33 -5.83 16.90
CA GLY A 60 17.77 -7.17 16.72
C GLY A 60 16.24 -7.24 16.85
N ALA A 61 15.55 -6.10 16.83
CA ALA A 61 14.08 -6.04 16.85
C ALA A 61 13.46 -7.00 15.82
N LEU A 62 12.43 -7.74 16.25
CA LEU A 62 11.71 -8.67 15.40
C LEU A 62 10.66 -7.92 14.59
N LEU A 63 10.67 -8.17 13.29
CA LEU A 63 9.80 -7.57 12.30
C LEU A 63 8.93 -8.66 11.68
N ALA A 64 7.65 -8.38 11.49
CA ALA A 64 6.77 -9.23 10.71
C ALA A 64 5.89 -8.39 9.81
N LYS A 65 5.58 -8.89 8.62
CA LYS A 65 4.69 -8.21 7.67
C LYS A 65 3.53 -9.10 7.27
N VAL A 66 2.38 -8.48 7.03
CA VAL A 66 1.19 -9.15 6.50
C VAL A 66 0.58 -8.25 5.42
N ASP A 67 0.27 -8.84 4.27
CA ASP A 67 -0.34 -8.18 3.10
C ASP A 67 -1.81 -8.66 2.96
N ILE A 68 -2.74 -7.73 2.78
CA ILE A 68 -4.15 -8.03 2.53
C ILE A 68 -4.34 -8.42 1.06
N GLU A 69 -4.95 -9.58 0.80
CA GLU A 69 -5.18 -10.03 -0.57
C GLU A 69 -6.32 -9.25 -1.24
N SER A 70 -6.16 -8.95 -2.53
CA SER A 70 -7.20 -8.34 -3.36
C SER A 70 -7.78 -7.06 -2.73
N ALA A 71 -6.88 -6.17 -2.30
CA ALA A 71 -7.21 -4.83 -1.83
C ALA A 71 -8.19 -4.09 -2.78
N PHE A 72 -8.90 -3.10 -2.27
CA PHE A 72 -10.07 -2.44 -2.88
C PHE A 72 -11.29 -3.33 -3.15
N ARG A 73 -11.12 -4.57 -3.62
CA ARG A 73 -12.25 -5.48 -3.92
C ARG A 73 -12.99 -5.94 -2.67
N LEU A 74 -12.38 -5.79 -1.50
CA LEU A 74 -13.00 -6.04 -0.19
C LEU A 74 -14.10 -5.04 0.16
N LEU A 75 -14.03 -3.82 -0.37
CA LEU A 75 -14.97 -2.76 -0.01
C LEU A 75 -16.08 -2.69 -1.07
N PRO A 76 -17.33 -3.05 -0.73
CA PRO A 76 -18.44 -2.97 -1.65
C PRO A 76 -18.79 -1.51 -1.94
N VAL A 77 -19.22 -1.25 -3.16
CA VAL A 77 -19.74 0.05 -3.58
C VAL A 77 -21.25 0.09 -3.36
N HIS A 78 -21.75 1.24 -2.91
CA HIS A 78 -23.17 1.44 -2.73
C HIS A 78 -23.92 1.35 -4.09
N PRO A 79 -25.09 0.69 -4.17
CA PRO A 79 -25.77 0.45 -5.44
C PRO A 79 -26.10 1.69 -6.27
N GLN A 80 -26.31 2.84 -5.62
CA GLN A 80 -26.56 4.11 -6.31
C GLN A 80 -25.36 4.60 -7.13
N SER A 81 -24.14 4.13 -6.81
CA SER A 81 -22.93 4.49 -7.54
C SER A 81 -22.61 3.51 -8.68
N TYR A 82 -23.30 2.38 -8.81
CA TYR A 82 -23.07 1.42 -9.91
C TYR A 82 -23.20 2.04 -11.31
N PRO A 83 -24.14 2.97 -11.59
CA PRO A 83 -24.21 3.62 -12.89
C PRO A 83 -23.00 4.47 -13.24
N LEU A 84 -22.13 4.82 -12.27
CA LEU A 84 -20.89 5.56 -12.50
C LEU A 84 -19.71 4.63 -12.82
N LEU A 85 -19.78 3.37 -12.39
CA LEU A 85 -18.68 2.41 -12.51
C LEU A 85 -18.90 1.42 -13.65
N GLY A 86 -19.44 1.89 -14.78
CA GLY A 86 -19.72 1.06 -15.93
C GLY A 86 -18.55 0.93 -16.90
N PHE A 87 -18.42 -0.23 -17.54
CA PHE A 87 -17.50 -0.47 -18.64
C PHE A 87 -18.10 -1.40 -19.69
N ARG A 88 -17.54 -1.40 -20.90
CA ARG A 88 -17.97 -2.27 -22.00
C ARG A 88 -16.87 -3.29 -22.32
N PHE A 89 -17.24 -4.56 -22.41
CA PHE A 89 -16.35 -5.64 -22.80
C PHE A 89 -17.10 -6.65 -23.66
N ASP A 90 -16.50 -7.06 -24.78
CA ASP A 90 -17.07 -8.04 -25.71
C ASP A 90 -18.55 -7.78 -26.09
N GLY A 91 -18.86 -6.53 -26.45
CA GLY A 91 -20.22 -6.11 -26.82
C GLY A 91 -21.22 -6.00 -25.67
N ALA A 92 -20.88 -6.41 -24.45
CA ALA A 92 -21.72 -6.35 -23.26
C ALA A 92 -21.30 -5.25 -22.28
N TYR A 93 -22.25 -4.84 -21.43
CA TYR A 93 -22.06 -3.83 -20.40
C TYR A 93 -21.92 -4.48 -19.03
N PHE A 94 -20.93 -4.01 -18.27
CA PHE A 94 -20.62 -4.48 -16.92
C PHE A 94 -20.40 -3.28 -16.01
N TYR A 95 -20.39 -3.52 -14.71
CA TYR A 95 -20.02 -2.52 -13.73
C TYR A 95 -19.30 -3.14 -12.53
N ASP A 96 -18.53 -2.32 -11.84
CA ASP A 96 -17.87 -2.73 -10.61
C ASP A 96 -18.82 -2.62 -9.40
N ARG A 97 -18.89 -3.72 -8.63
CA ARG A 97 -19.64 -3.79 -7.36
C ARG A 97 -18.79 -3.49 -6.13
N CYS A 98 -17.49 -3.42 -6.30
CA CYS A 98 -16.52 -3.10 -5.25
C CYS A 98 -15.63 -1.95 -5.72
N LEU A 99 -14.84 -1.35 -4.82
CA LEU A 99 -13.96 -0.24 -5.21
C LEU A 99 -13.02 -0.66 -6.35
N PRO A 100 -13.05 0.04 -7.50
CA PRO A 100 -12.23 -0.32 -8.64
C PRO A 100 -10.86 0.38 -8.59
N MET A 101 -9.84 -0.31 -9.06
CA MET A 101 -8.55 0.32 -9.34
C MET A 101 -8.73 1.38 -10.45
N GLY A 102 -8.33 2.62 -10.14
CA GLY A 102 -8.44 3.77 -11.04
C GLY A 102 -9.48 4.82 -10.61
N CYS A 103 -10.27 4.55 -9.56
CA CYS A 103 -11.13 5.56 -8.95
C CYS A 103 -10.34 6.40 -7.91
N SER A 104 -10.39 7.72 -8.03
CA SER A 104 -9.58 8.65 -7.22
C SER A 104 -9.85 8.54 -5.72
N ILE A 105 -11.08 8.22 -5.31
CA ILE A 105 -11.46 8.09 -3.89
C ILE A 105 -11.13 6.72 -3.28
N SER A 106 -10.76 5.72 -4.10
CA SER A 106 -10.58 4.35 -3.60
C SER A 106 -9.45 4.22 -2.58
N CYS A 107 -8.34 4.93 -2.78
CA CYS A 107 -7.23 4.93 -1.82
C CYS A 107 -7.65 5.50 -0.46
N SER A 108 -8.46 6.57 -0.45
CA SER A 108 -8.94 7.21 0.79
C SER A 108 -9.85 6.29 1.60
N TYR A 109 -10.81 5.64 0.94
CA TYR A 109 -11.67 4.66 1.61
C TYR A 109 -10.90 3.45 2.12
N PHE A 110 -9.94 2.95 1.34
CA PHE A 110 -9.15 1.80 1.77
C PHE A 110 -8.19 2.16 2.91
N GLU A 111 -7.57 3.33 2.89
CA GLU A 111 -6.76 3.79 4.02
C GLU A 111 -7.59 3.92 5.30
N MET A 112 -8.81 4.47 5.21
CA MET A 112 -9.72 4.53 6.36
C MET A 112 -10.03 3.15 6.92
N PHE A 113 -10.22 2.16 6.04
CA PHE A 113 -10.40 0.76 6.43
C PHE A 113 -9.13 0.20 7.09
N SER A 114 -7.96 0.41 6.52
CA SER A 114 -6.69 -0.05 7.09
C SER A 114 -6.36 0.60 8.43
N SER A 115 -6.68 1.88 8.61
CA SER A 115 -6.58 2.59 9.89
C SER A 115 -7.50 1.99 10.95
N PHE A 116 -8.71 1.57 10.57
CA PHE A 116 -9.60 0.83 11.47
C PHE A 116 -8.99 -0.52 11.87
N LEU A 117 -8.46 -1.29 10.92
CA LEU A 117 -7.81 -2.57 11.21
C LEU A 117 -6.61 -2.41 12.15
N HIS A 118 -5.76 -1.41 11.87
CA HIS A 118 -4.66 -1.03 12.75
C HIS A 118 -5.18 -0.79 14.18
N TRP A 119 -6.17 0.10 14.34
CA TRP A 119 -6.72 0.42 15.64
C TRP A 119 -7.20 -0.83 16.38
N VAL A 120 -7.95 -1.71 15.71
CA VAL A 120 -8.43 -2.97 16.31
C VAL A 120 -7.27 -3.83 16.80
N VAL A 121 -6.20 -3.97 16.02
CA VAL A 121 -5.02 -4.75 16.43
C VAL A 121 -4.33 -4.14 17.64
N VAL A 122 -4.15 -2.82 17.67
CA VAL A 122 -3.57 -2.14 18.83
C VAL A 122 -4.42 -2.34 20.07
N GLN A 123 -5.76 -2.29 19.95
CA GLN A 123 -6.65 -2.57 21.08
C GLN A 123 -6.58 -4.03 21.55
N ARG A 124 -6.51 -4.99 20.63
CA ARG A 124 -6.48 -6.43 20.96
C ARG A 124 -5.13 -6.86 21.55
N ALA A 125 -4.03 -6.31 21.02
CA ALA A 125 -2.69 -6.63 21.49
C ALA A 125 -2.26 -5.75 22.66
N GLY A 126 -2.85 -4.58 22.89
CA GLY A 126 -2.36 -3.63 23.90
C GLY A 126 -0.95 -3.12 23.62
N LEU A 127 -0.56 -3.09 22.34
CA LEU A 127 0.76 -2.70 21.85
C LEU A 127 0.60 -1.75 20.66
N ASP A 128 1.43 -0.70 20.61
CA ASP A 128 1.38 0.35 19.58
C ASP A 128 2.67 0.37 18.75
N ALA A 129 3.06 -0.81 18.25
CA ALA A 129 4.24 -1.00 17.41
C ALA A 129 3.84 -1.56 16.02
N VAL A 130 2.82 -0.93 15.43
CA VAL A 130 2.27 -1.28 14.12
C VAL A 130 2.46 -0.11 13.16
N VAL A 131 2.89 -0.41 11.94
CA VAL A 131 2.90 0.53 10.81
C VAL A 131 2.06 -0.07 9.71
N HIS A 132 1.27 0.76 9.05
CA HIS A 132 0.51 0.32 7.87
C HIS A 132 0.67 1.32 6.74
N TYR A 133 0.61 0.81 5.54
CA TYR A 133 0.57 1.58 4.30
C TYR A 133 -0.42 0.88 3.38
N LEU A 134 -1.63 1.42 3.25
CA LEU A 134 -2.73 0.75 2.53
C LEU A 134 -2.90 -0.71 3.00
N ASP A 135 -2.62 -1.69 2.14
CA ASP A 135 -2.78 -3.12 2.37
C ASP A 135 -1.58 -3.80 3.05
N ASP A 136 -0.44 -3.11 3.18
CA ASP A 136 0.77 -3.61 3.80
C ASP A 136 0.84 -3.24 5.30
N PHE A 137 0.89 -4.25 6.17
CA PHE A 137 1.05 -4.08 7.62
C PHE A 137 2.41 -4.59 8.08
N LEU A 138 3.06 -3.83 8.95
CA LEU A 138 4.34 -4.14 9.59
C LEU A 138 4.17 -4.11 11.11
N PHE A 139 4.58 -5.19 11.76
CA PHE A 139 4.58 -5.38 13.20
C PHE A 139 6.01 -5.44 13.70
N ILE A 140 6.28 -4.76 14.82
CA ILE A 140 7.62 -4.60 15.36
C ILE A 140 7.59 -4.95 16.85
N GLY A 141 8.57 -5.70 17.32
CA GLY A 141 8.74 -6.02 18.74
C GLY A 141 10.22 -6.12 19.13
N PRO A 142 10.56 -5.92 20.41
CA PRO A 142 11.89 -6.22 20.95
C PRO A 142 12.34 -7.66 20.67
N ALA A 143 13.65 -7.89 20.62
CA ALA A 143 14.24 -9.22 20.35
C ALA A 143 13.96 -10.23 21.47
N ASP A 144 13.79 -9.75 22.69
CA ASP A 144 13.59 -10.50 23.93
C ASP A 144 12.12 -10.63 24.34
N SER A 145 11.17 -10.25 23.47
CA SER A 145 9.73 -10.35 23.73
C SER A 145 8.98 -11.08 22.60
N ASP A 146 7.73 -11.45 22.90
CA ASP A 146 6.80 -12.03 21.92
C ASP A 146 5.93 -10.97 21.20
N ASP A 147 6.20 -9.68 21.42
CA ASP A 147 5.30 -8.60 21.04
C ASP A 147 5.02 -8.57 19.52
N CYS A 148 6.05 -8.83 18.71
CA CYS A 148 5.90 -8.89 17.25
C CYS A 148 4.95 -10.04 16.83
N SER A 149 5.14 -11.22 17.41
CA SER A 149 4.27 -12.39 17.17
C SER A 149 2.84 -12.13 17.67
N ARG A 150 2.71 -11.45 18.81
CA ARG A 150 1.42 -11.13 19.44
C ARG A 150 0.62 -10.15 18.59
N LEU A 151 1.28 -9.10 18.08
CA LEU A 151 0.70 -8.15 17.12
C LEU A 151 0.25 -8.85 15.82
N LYS A 152 1.14 -9.64 15.21
CA LYS A 152 0.84 -10.41 14.01
C LYS A 152 -0.34 -11.37 14.23
N GLY A 153 -0.33 -12.12 15.31
CA GLY A 153 -1.40 -13.07 15.65
C GLY A 153 -2.73 -12.38 15.93
N ALA A 154 -2.71 -11.21 16.58
CA ALA A 154 -3.91 -10.39 16.77
C ALA A 154 -4.49 -9.91 15.43
N PHE A 155 -3.63 -9.51 14.48
CA PHE A 155 -4.06 -9.15 13.13
C PHE A 155 -4.65 -10.34 12.37
N GLU A 156 -3.99 -11.50 12.40
CA GLU A 156 -4.46 -12.71 11.70
C GLU A 156 -5.79 -13.23 12.28
N SER A 157 -5.96 -13.18 13.60
CA SER A 157 -7.20 -13.54 14.27
C SER A 157 -8.35 -12.59 13.90
N MET A 158 -8.09 -11.28 13.94
CA MET A 158 -9.04 -10.27 13.49
C MET A 158 -9.41 -10.44 12.02
N ALA A 159 -8.43 -10.70 11.15
CA ALA A 159 -8.68 -10.90 9.72
C ALA A 159 -9.56 -12.13 9.48
N ALA A 160 -9.33 -13.23 10.20
CA ALA A 160 -10.17 -14.42 10.13
C ALA A 160 -11.61 -14.15 10.60
N GLU A 161 -11.78 -13.38 11.68
CA GLU A 161 -13.09 -12.99 12.21
C GLU A 161 -13.86 -12.10 11.24
N PHE A 162 -13.19 -11.13 10.62
CA PHE A 162 -13.83 -10.19 9.68
C PHE A 162 -13.94 -10.72 8.25
N GLY A 163 -13.44 -11.94 7.99
CA GLY A 163 -13.43 -12.53 6.65
C GLY A 163 -12.49 -11.82 5.67
N ILE A 164 -11.42 -11.20 6.17
CA ILE A 164 -10.41 -10.49 5.37
C ILE A 164 -9.38 -11.51 4.86
N PRO A 165 -9.25 -11.70 3.54
CA PRO A 165 -8.26 -12.61 2.99
C PRO A 165 -6.86 -12.01 3.10
N LEU A 166 -5.89 -12.85 3.47
CA LEU A 166 -4.49 -12.46 3.63
C LEU A 166 -3.62 -13.17 2.59
N ALA A 167 -2.67 -12.46 2.00
CA ALA A 167 -1.70 -13.02 1.08
C ALA A 167 -0.62 -13.79 1.87
N ARG A 168 -0.95 -15.02 2.29
CA ARG A 168 -0.10 -15.85 3.15
C ARG A 168 1.29 -16.13 2.58
N ASP A 169 1.39 -16.16 1.24
CA ASP A 169 2.64 -16.32 0.50
C ASP A 169 3.57 -15.09 0.60
N LYS A 170 3.01 -13.92 0.93
CA LYS A 170 3.76 -12.68 1.14
C LYS A 170 3.95 -12.32 2.60
N SER A 171 3.17 -12.90 3.50
CA SER A 171 3.36 -12.75 4.94
C SER A 171 4.72 -13.31 5.35
N GLU A 172 5.46 -12.55 6.15
CA GLU A 172 6.83 -12.88 6.55
C GLU A 172 7.05 -12.52 8.01
N GLY A 173 7.98 -13.22 8.66
CA GLY A 173 8.40 -12.95 10.03
C GLY A 173 7.64 -13.76 11.09
N PRO A 174 8.05 -13.64 12.35
CA PRO A 174 9.02 -12.66 12.87
C PRO A 174 10.47 -12.93 12.44
N VAL A 175 11.17 -11.91 11.92
CA VAL A 175 12.57 -11.95 11.49
C VAL A 175 13.25 -10.59 11.77
N SER A 176 14.57 -10.55 11.90
CA SER A 176 15.32 -9.31 12.13
C SER A 176 15.70 -8.55 10.86
N SER A 177 15.44 -9.12 9.68
CA SER A 177 15.54 -8.42 8.40
C SER A 177 14.39 -8.81 7.47
N LEU A 178 13.68 -7.83 6.91
CA LEU A 178 12.65 -8.05 5.89
C LEU A 178 12.51 -6.85 4.95
N VAL A 179 11.87 -7.07 3.79
CA VAL A 179 11.53 -6.01 2.84
C VAL A 179 10.12 -5.49 3.08
N PHE A 180 10.00 -4.19 3.35
CA PHE A 180 8.75 -3.44 3.52
C PHE A 180 8.74 -2.22 2.60
N LEU A 181 7.67 -2.01 1.82
CA LEU A 181 7.55 -0.94 0.82
C LEU A 181 8.73 -0.85 -0.17
N GLY A 182 9.35 -2.00 -0.47
CA GLY A 182 10.49 -2.09 -1.38
C GLY A 182 11.83 -1.67 -0.77
N ILE A 183 11.91 -1.53 0.56
CA ILE A 183 13.13 -1.22 1.30
C ILE A 183 13.39 -2.37 2.27
N GLU A 184 14.60 -2.90 2.27
CA GLU A 184 15.08 -3.86 3.27
C GLU A 184 15.35 -3.12 4.57
N LEU A 185 14.72 -3.59 5.65
CA LEU A 185 14.89 -3.10 7.01
C LEU A 185 15.70 -4.14 7.79
N ASP A 186 16.94 -3.82 8.16
CA ASP A 186 17.85 -4.71 8.89
C ASP A 186 18.03 -4.17 10.32
N SER A 187 17.35 -4.79 11.29
CA SER A 187 17.35 -4.36 12.70
C SER A 187 18.60 -4.83 13.47
N GLU A 188 19.33 -5.81 12.96
CA GLU A 188 20.60 -6.28 13.55
C GLU A 188 21.71 -5.26 13.31
N ASN A 189 21.82 -4.77 12.08
CA ASN A 189 22.84 -3.80 11.69
C ASN A 189 22.34 -2.36 11.78
N LEU A 190 21.05 -2.16 12.04
CA LEU A 190 20.36 -0.87 12.06
C LEU A 190 20.62 -0.08 10.76
N VAL A 191 20.42 -0.74 9.62
CA VAL A 191 20.58 -0.15 8.28
C VAL A 191 19.34 -0.40 7.42
N THR A 192 19.15 0.46 6.43
CA THR A 192 18.20 0.23 5.33
C THR A 192 18.94 0.02 4.03
N ARG A 193 18.41 -0.84 3.16
CA ARG A 193 18.98 -1.12 1.84
C ARG A 193 17.88 -1.14 0.80
N LEU A 194 18.20 -0.72 -0.43
CA LEU A 194 17.35 -1.02 -1.57
C LEU A 194 17.68 -2.44 -2.05
N PRO A 195 16.68 -3.31 -2.23
CA PRO A 195 16.91 -4.66 -2.71
C PRO A 195 17.53 -4.61 -4.11
N VAL A 196 18.56 -5.43 -4.33
CA VAL A 196 19.21 -5.52 -5.64
C VAL A 196 18.23 -6.14 -6.63
N ARG A 197 17.55 -5.33 -7.43
CA ARG A 197 16.79 -5.80 -8.60
C ARG A 197 17.58 -5.55 -9.88
N SER A 198 17.70 -6.61 -10.68
CA SER A 198 18.24 -6.56 -12.04
C SER A 198 17.38 -5.66 -12.92
N GLY A 199 17.91 -4.48 -13.26
CA GLY A 199 17.33 -3.57 -14.25
C GLY A 199 16.93 -2.21 -13.70
N ALA A 200 17.85 -1.25 -13.83
CA ALA A 200 17.59 0.20 -13.80
C ALA A 200 17.26 0.91 -12.47
N VAL A 201 18.04 0.67 -11.41
CA VAL A 201 18.21 1.68 -10.34
C VAL A 201 19.70 1.80 -10.02
N ARG A 202 20.25 3.02 -10.07
CA ARG A 202 21.62 3.30 -9.59
C ARG A 202 21.70 2.92 -8.11
N GLN A 203 22.71 2.16 -7.75
CA GLN A 203 23.01 1.76 -6.38
C GLN A 203 23.24 3.02 -5.51
N TYR A 204 22.25 3.37 -4.70
CA TYR A 204 22.46 4.27 -3.56
C TYR A 204 22.77 3.38 -2.36
N GLY A 205 23.93 3.60 -1.73
CA GLY A 205 24.49 2.73 -0.70
C GLY A 205 23.59 2.54 0.53
N SER A 206 23.94 1.56 1.36
CA SER A 206 23.28 1.33 2.65
C SER A 206 23.29 2.60 3.51
N LEU A 207 22.14 2.96 4.06
CA LEU A 207 22.01 4.11 4.96
C LEU A 207 21.72 3.63 6.37
N ALA A 208 22.46 4.16 7.34
CA ALA A 208 22.22 3.85 8.75
C ALA A 208 20.86 4.40 9.18
N ILE A 209 20.05 3.60 9.88
CA ILE A 209 18.73 4.02 10.38
C ILE A 209 18.79 5.35 11.18
N PRO A 210 19.81 5.60 12.03
CA PRO A 210 19.93 6.89 12.73
C PRO A 210 20.10 8.11 11.81
N SER A 211 20.62 7.93 10.58
CA SER A 211 20.88 9.03 9.64
C SER A 211 19.63 9.59 8.95
N PHE A 212 18.48 8.90 9.05
CA PHE A 212 17.20 9.36 8.51
C PHE A 212 16.46 10.36 9.41
N ILE A 213 16.81 10.47 10.69
CA ILE A 213 16.02 11.21 11.71
C ILE A 213 16.58 12.62 11.96
N GLY A 214 17.18 13.26 10.94
CA GLY A 214 17.66 14.64 11.04
C GLY A 214 16.53 15.69 10.96
N PRO A 215 16.71 16.90 11.54
CA PRO A 215 15.73 17.98 11.39
C PRO A 215 15.60 18.34 9.90
N ALA A 216 14.36 18.41 9.42
CA ALA A 216 13.99 18.64 8.02
C ALA A 216 14.60 19.93 7.43
N ARG A 217 15.85 19.87 6.95
CA ARG A 217 16.53 20.93 6.20
C ARG A 217 17.56 20.32 5.24
N GLY A 218 17.16 20.06 4.00
CA GLY A 218 18.05 19.55 2.94
C GLY A 218 17.27 18.77 1.89
N PRO A 219 17.74 18.70 0.62
CA PRO A 219 16.90 18.37 -0.52
C PRO A 219 16.27 16.99 -0.34
N ARG A 220 14.98 16.88 -0.68
CA ARG A 220 14.20 15.64 -0.70
C ARG A 220 14.91 14.62 -1.60
N CYS A 221 15.88 13.88 -1.04
CA CYS A 221 16.66 12.91 -1.78
C CYS A 221 15.85 11.61 -1.91
N VAL A 222 15.12 11.52 -3.02
CA VAL A 222 14.94 10.28 -3.79
C VAL A 222 14.45 9.07 -2.99
N LEU A 223 13.33 9.23 -2.26
CA LEU A 223 12.46 8.11 -1.87
C LEU A 223 11.06 8.19 -2.47
N GLU A 224 10.68 9.35 -3.04
CA GLU A 224 9.45 9.46 -3.83
C GLU A 224 9.46 8.45 -4.99
N VAL A 225 10.61 8.19 -5.62
CA VAL A 225 10.68 7.42 -6.88
C VAL A 225 10.27 5.95 -6.78
N VAL A 226 10.38 5.30 -5.61
CA VAL A 226 9.94 3.89 -5.46
C VAL A 226 8.46 3.77 -5.11
N ILE A 227 7.88 4.82 -4.51
CA ILE A 227 6.46 4.89 -4.12
C ILE A 227 5.56 5.25 -5.33
N LEU A 228 6.14 5.88 -6.37
CA LEU A 228 5.43 6.37 -7.56
C LEU A 228 4.72 5.30 -8.41
N GLY A 229 4.85 4.00 -8.15
CA GLY A 229 4.06 3.00 -8.88
C GLY A 229 2.54 3.16 -8.70
N TRP A 230 2.11 3.70 -7.55
CA TRP A 230 0.69 3.82 -7.17
C TRP A 230 0.20 5.28 -7.28
N ASP A 231 1.00 6.27 -6.89
CA ASP A 231 0.62 7.70 -6.94
C ASP A 231 0.51 8.29 -8.35
N ILE A 232 1.17 7.69 -9.35
CA ILE A 232 0.99 8.04 -10.78
C ILE A 232 -0.47 7.85 -11.23
N TRP A 233 -1.26 7.04 -10.53
CA TRP A 233 -2.65 6.78 -10.91
C TRP A 233 -3.66 7.76 -10.29
N ALA A 234 -3.36 8.32 -9.12
CA ALA A 234 -4.18 9.35 -8.47
C ALA A 234 -3.92 10.75 -9.05
N SER A 235 -2.69 10.99 -9.52
CA SER A 235 -2.31 12.22 -10.21
C SER A 235 -2.31 11.95 -11.73
N GLY A 236 -3.43 12.27 -12.38
CA GLY A 236 -3.71 11.91 -13.78
C GLY A 236 -2.49 11.85 -14.70
N TYR A 237 -2.40 10.74 -15.46
CA TYR A 237 -1.39 10.47 -16.50
C TYR A 237 -0.81 11.75 -17.11
N PRO A 238 0.49 12.05 -16.93
CA PRO A 238 1.16 13.00 -17.79
C PRO A 238 1.13 12.41 -19.21
N GLY A 239 0.58 13.18 -20.16
CA GLY A 239 0.39 12.75 -21.53
C GLY A 239 1.68 12.18 -22.13
N GLY A 240 1.65 10.90 -22.50
CA GLY A 240 2.56 10.35 -23.47
C GLY A 240 2.25 11.00 -24.82
N GLY A 241 3.18 11.83 -25.29
CA GLY A 241 3.11 12.47 -26.59
C GLY A 241 3.11 11.48 -27.75
N ASN A 242 2.61 11.98 -28.88
CA ASN A 242 2.54 11.36 -30.20
C ASN A 242 3.71 10.43 -30.56
N GLY A 243 3.40 9.33 -31.23
CA GLY A 243 4.39 8.47 -31.88
C GLY A 243 3.78 7.32 -32.67
N VAL A 244 3.33 7.66 -33.89
CA VAL A 244 2.93 6.82 -35.06
C VAL A 244 1.57 6.14 -35.00
#